data_AF-A0A1H5JY55-F1
#
_entry.id   AF-A0A1H5JY55-F1
#
_cell.length_a   1.000
_cell.length_b   1.000
_cell.length_c   1.000
_cell.angle_alpha   90.00
_cell.angle_beta   90.00
_cell.angle_gamma   90.00
#
_symmetry.space_group_name_H-M   'P 1'
#
loop_
_entity.id
_entity.type
_entity.pdbx_description
1 polymer ?
#
loop_
_entity_poly.entity_id
_entity_poly.type
_entity_poly.pdbx_seq_one_letter_code
_entity_poly.pdbx_strand_id
1 'polypeptide(L)'
;MANEHRVLDASPSNTASLILAPQGSATALDARTISKMSSRQLRDLMGSQAMMEVASLRDWLLGDARRADDPTKNVTELCNWLLAIGIPIDRVAISISTLHAEHDAIGRIWQKDGGVEERVYVSPGPDDPVYLRSPFYASLVSREWVEMRLAETPDDRFGIVPELKAQGYTHYICIPITFINDMTAWVTLATRSPGGFSSRDLAVFASIMPPFSALLELRVAWGTLRNVLRIYVGDEPRQAILSGNVKRGQVSTIRSAILFADMRDSTQHTVELGVVGAVELFNSFFDCLVPAIESRHGEVLKYMGDGLLAIFRESKDGGKCDAPERALAAARDGLATLNAFNIQHPDKPQMRAGLALHYGEAAYGNIGSGTRLDFTVIGRDVSLASRVADMNRTLDEPLLLSAAFAEELGQKVTSLGSFPAKGFVDPVEIYRPELTDATLENVYRSPKATFFDIG
;
A
#
# COMPACT_ATOMS: atom_id res chain seq x y z
N MET A 1 -26.12 -11.39 8.51
CA MET A 1 -26.63 -12.38 7.55
C MET A 1 -25.43 -13.05 6.92
N ALA A 2 -25.37 -14.38 7.01
CA ALA A 2 -24.27 -15.20 6.52
C ALA A 2 -24.21 -15.16 4.99
N ASN A 3 -23.03 -14.90 4.42
CA ASN A 3 -22.81 -15.05 2.99
C ASN A 3 -22.22 -16.45 2.76
N GLU A 4 -23.06 -17.33 2.23
CA GLU A 4 -22.68 -18.67 1.81
C GLU A 4 -21.73 -18.59 0.60
N HIS A 5 -20.52 -19.13 0.79
CA HIS A 5 -19.61 -19.42 -0.31
C HIS A 5 -20.19 -20.51 -1.19
N ARG A 6 -20.58 -20.14 -2.41
CA ARG A 6 -21.00 -21.07 -3.46
C ARG A 6 -19.74 -21.73 -4.02
N VAL A 7 -19.39 -22.89 -3.47
CA VAL A 7 -18.42 -23.83 -4.03
C VAL A 7 -19.00 -24.33 -5.36
N LEU A 8 -18.37 -23.96 -6.48
CA LEU A 8 -18.65 -24.60 -7.77
C LEU A 8 -18.02 -25.99 -7.74
N ASP A 9 -18.88 -26.96 -7.45
CA ASP A 9 -18.60 -28.39 -7.48
C ASP A 9 -18.46 -28.85 -8.94
N ALA A 10 -17.23 -28.77 -9.47
CA ALA A 10 -16.90 -29.32 -10.79
C ALA A 10 -16.52 -30.80 -10.63
N SER A 11 -17.49 -31.68 -10.86
CA SER A 11 -17.26 -33.13 -11.01
C SER A 11 -16.23 -33.42 -12.10
N PRO A 12 -15.25 -34.32 -11.87
CA PRO A 12 -14.31 -34.73 -12.91
C PRO A 12 -14.91 -35.88 -13.72
N SER A 13 -15.68 -35.56 -14.76
CA SER A 13 -16.11 -36.55 -15.75
C SER A 13 -15.71 -36.12 -17.16
N ASN A 14 -14.42 -36.20 -17.47
CA ASN A 14 -13.99 -36.51 -18.82
C ASN A 14 -12.54 -37.04 -18.79
N THR A 15 -12.41 -38.35 -18.68
CA THR A 15 -11.18 -39.10 -18.96
C THR A 15 -10.85 -38.99 -20.45
N ALA A 16 -10.20 -37.90 -20.84
CA ALA A 16 -9.49 -37.82 -22.11
C ALA A 16 -8.19 -38.62 -21.98
N SER A 17 -8.14 -39.74 -22.68
CA SER A 17 -7.04 -40.69 -22.72
C SER A 17 -5.70 -40.00 -23.02
N LEU A 18 -4.75 -40.11 -22.09
CA LEU A 18 -3.34 -39.83 -22.32
C LEU A 18 -2.80 -40.82 -23.35
N ILE A 19 -2.48 -40.32 -24.54
CA ILE A 19 -1.73 -41.06 -25.55
C ILE A 19 -0.28 -41.12 -25.06
N LEU A 20 0.13 -42.29 -24.56
CA LEU A 20 1.52 -42.66 -24.32
C LEU A 20 2.22 -42.84 -25.68
N ALA A 21 3.22 -42.00 -25.95
CA ALA A 21 4.17 -42.21 -27.04
C ALA A 21 5.25 -43.24 -26.64
N PRO A 22 5.86 -43.96 -27.60
CA PRO A 22 6.54 -45.24 -27.35
C PRO A 22 7.95 -45.10 -26.77
N GLN A 23 8.35 -46.16 -26.07
CA GLN A 23 9.65 -46.39 -25.42
C GLN A 23 10.83 -46.36 -26.42
N GLY A 24 11.83 -45.50 -26.16
CA GLY A 24 13.13 -45.50 -26.85
C GLY A 24 13.93 -44.20 -26.67
N SER A 25 15.15 -44.32 -26.12
CA SER A 25 16.06 -43.26 -25.63
C SER A 25 15.68 -42.72 -24.24
N ALA A 26 16.66 -42.51 -23.35
CA ALA A 26 16.43 -41.95 -22.02
C ALA A 26 15.88 -40.52 -22.17
N THR A 27 14.55 -40.42 -22.25
CA THR A 27 13.82 -39.18 -22.44
C THR A 27 14.13 -38.22 -21.30
N ALA A 28 14.61 -37.03 -21.64
CA ALA A 28 14.78 -35.94 -20.68
C ALA A 28 13.46 -35.76 -19.91
N LEU A 29 13.54 -35.81 -18.59
CA LEU A 29 12.37 -35.67 -17.72
C LEU A 29 11.83 -34.24 -17.81
N ASP A 30 10.51 -34.11 -17.95
CA ASP A 30 9.82 -32.83 -18.00
C ASP A 30 9.73 -32.16 -16.61
N ALA A 31 9.41 -30.87 -16.61
CA ALA A 31 9.38 -30.04 -15.40
C ALA A 31 8.28 -30.47 -14.42
N ARG A 32 7.14 -30.97 -14.93
CA ARG A 32 6.04 -31.48 -14.10
C ARG A 32 6.44 -32.75 -13.34
N THR A 33 7.22 -33.63 -13.97
CA THR A 33 7.70 -34.85 -13.33
C THR A 33 8.77 -34.53 -12.30
N ILE A 34 9.73 -33.65 -12.65
CA ILE A 34 10.83 -33.27 -11.76
C ILE A 34 10.33 -32.52 -10.52
N SER A 35 9.34 -31.64 -10.64
CA SER A 35 8.81 -30.87 -9.51
C SER A 35 8.20 -31.72 -8.39
N LYS A 36 7.82 -32.97 -8.70
CA LYS A 36 7.25 -33.95 -7.75
C LYS A 36 8.26 -34.93 -7.18
N MET A 37 9.52 -34.85 -7.60
CA MET A 37 10.55 -35.77 -7.14
C MET A 37 10.96 -35.49 -5.70
N SER A 38 11.32 -36.55 -4.98
CA SER A 38 11.90 -36.43 -3.64
C SER A 38 13.27 -35.74 -3.68
N SER A 39 13.68 -35.12 -2.58
CA SER A 39 15.01 -34.49 -2.50
C SER A 39 16.17 -35.46 -2.77
N ARG A 40 15.98 -36.77 -2.59
CA ARG A 40 17.00 -37.78 -2.95
C ARG A 40 17.12 -37.89 -4.48
N GLN A 41 15.99 -38.08 -5.17
CA GLN A 41 15.95 -38.16 -6.63
C GLN A 41 16.48 -36.89 -7.31
N LEU A 42 16.14 -35.71 -6.76
CA LEU A 42 16.67 -34.44 -7.26
C LEU A 42 18.20 -34.35 -7.13
N ARG A 43 18.78 -34.81 -6.01
CA ARG A 43 20.24 -34.85 -5.82
C ARG A 43 20.92 -35.78 -6.82
N ASP A 44 20.33 -36.94 -7.08
CA ASP A 44 20.87 -37.91 -8.03
C ASP A 44 20.89 -37.33 -9.47
N LEU A 45 19.86 -36.57 -9.85
CA LEU A 45 19.79 -35.88 -11.15
C LEU A 45 20.79 -34.72 -11.29
N MET A 46 21.08 -34.00 -10.21
CA MET A 46 21.96 -32.82 -10.25
C MET A 46 23.45 -33.17 -10.32
N GLY A 47 23.84 -34.27 -9.70
CA GLY A 47 25.25 -34.63 -9.47
C GLY A 47 25.90 -33.85 -8.31
N SER A 48 27.05 -34.33 -7.85
CA SER A 48 27.67 -33.87 -6.59
C SER A 48 28.10 -32.41 -6.60
N GLN A 49 28.59 -31.88 -7.73
CA GLN A 49 29.05 -30.49 -7.82
C GLN A 49 27.89 -29.50 -7.68
N ALA A 50 26.84 -29.66 -8.49
CA ALA A 50 25.64 -28.82 -8.41
C ALA A 50 24.98 -28.92 -7.03
N MET A 51 25.00 -30.10 -6.40
CA MET A 51 24.45 -30.26 -5.05
C MET A 51 25.14 -29.36 -4.02
N MET A 52 26.47 -29.20 -4.09
CA MET A 52 27.20 -28.31 -3.18
C MET A 52 26.85 -26.83 -3.43
N GLU A 53 26.80 -26.41 -4.68
CA GLU A 53 26.45 -25.02 -5.03
C GLU A 53 24.98 -24.70 -4.67
N VAL A 54 24.06 -25.65 -4.87
CA VAL A 54 22.66 -25.52 -4.44
C VAL A 54 22.56 -25.42 -2.92
N ALA A 55 23.40 -26.13 -2.16
CA ALA A 55 23.44 -25.98 -0.71
C ALA A 55 23.86 -24.55 -0.32
N SER A 56 24.92 -24.00 -0.93
CA SER A 56 25.35 -22.62 -0.69
C SER A 56 24.29 -21.59 -1.09
N LEU A 57 23.60 -21.79 -2.23
CA LEU A 57 22.49 -20.94 -2.65
C LEU A 57 21.33 -20.98 -1.63
N ARG A 58 21.00 -22.16 -1.09
CA ARG A 58 19.97 -22.30 -0.05
C ARG A 58 20.36 -21.60 1.24
N ASP A 59 21.63 -21.68 1.65
CA ASP A 59 22.16 -20.98 2.82
C ASP A 59 22.09 -19.46 2.62
N TRP A 60 22.43 -18.99 1.42
CA TRP A 60 22.28 -17.57 1.07
C TRP A 60 20.81 -17.12 1.10
N LEU A 61 19.89 -17.89 0.51
CA LEU A 61 18.45 -17.61 0.53
C LEU A 61 17.90 -17.47 1.96
N LEU A 62 18.28 -18.38 2.85
CA LEU A 62 17.79 -18.42 4.23
C LEU A 62 18.58 -17.50 5.18
N GLY A 63 19.75 -17.02 4.76
CA GLY A 63 20.66 -16.14 5.49
C GLY A 63 20.65 -14.70 4.96
N ASP A 64 21.59 -14.38 4.07
CA ASP A 64 21.83 -13.01 3.61
C ASP A 64 20.64 -12.43 2.85
N ALA A 65 20.06 -13.18 1.91
CA ALA A 65 18.90 -12.72 1.14
C ALA A 65 17.70 -12.44 2.08
N ARG A 66 17.55 -13.22 3.16
CA ARG A 66 16.51 -13.00 4.16
C ARG A 66 16.70 -11.69 4.93
N ARG A 67 17.95 -11.29 5.22
CA ARG A 67 18.27 -10.07 5.99
C ARG A 67 18.23 -8.79 5.16
N ALA A 68 18.50 -8.87 3.86
CA ALA A 68 18.52 -7.70 2.98
C ALA A 68 17.08 -7.26 2.60
N ASP A 69 16.64 -6.06 2.97
CA ASP A 69 15.34 -5.49 2.55
C ASP A 69 15.41 -4.83 1.16
N ASP A 70 15.97 -5.55 0.18
CA ASP A 70 16.03 -5.10 -1.22
C ASP A 70 15.60 -6.25 -2.15
N PRO A 71 14.31 -6.30 -2.54
CA PRO A 71 13.80 -7.30 -3.45
C PRO A 71 14.54 -7.32 -4.79
N THR A 72 14.82 -6.15 -5.37
CA THR A 72 15.46 -6.01 -6.69
C THR A 72 16.86 -6.60 -6.69
N LYS A 73 17.67 -6.25 -5.69
CA LYS A 73 19.01 -6.81 -5.53
C LYS A 73 18.97 -8.32 -5.33
N ASN A 74 18.02 -8.82 -4.54
CA ASN A 74 17.91 -10.26 -4.28
C ASN A 74 17.50 -11.07 -5.50
N VAL A 75 16.64 -10.54 -6.39
CA VAL A 75 16.35 -11.22 -7.66
C VAL A 75 17.62 -11.30 -8.52
N THR A 76 18.37 -10.21 -8.63
CA THR A 76 19.63 -10.17 -9.39
C THR A 76 20.65 -11.16 -8.84
N GLU A 77 20.88 -11.19 -7.52
CA GLU A 77 21.82 -12.11 -6.90
C GLU A 77 21.38 -13.58 -7.02
N LEU A 78 20.07 -13.88 -6.91
CA LEU A 78 19.55 -15.21 -7.20
C LEU A 78 19.89 -15.64 -8.64
N CYS A 79 19.72 -14.74 -9.61
CA CYS A 79 20.06 -15.02 -11.00
C CYS A 79 21.57 -15.22 -11.20
N ASN A 80 22.41 -14.44 -10.52
CA ASN A 80 23.87 -14.62 -10.55
C ASN A 80 24.28 -15.99 -10.01
N TRP A 81 23.67 -16.46 -8.92
CA TRP A 81 23.88 -17.81 -8.41
C TRP A 81 23.49 -18.89 -9.42
N LEU A 82 22.33 -18.76 -10.06
CA LEU A 82 21.88 -19.72 -11.08
C LEU A 82 22.81 -19.77 -12.28
N LEU A 83 23.29 -18.60 -12.74
CA LEU A 83 24.30 -18.50 -13.80
C LEU A 83 25.63 -19.14 -13.38
N ALA A 84 26.07 -18.94 -12.14
CA ALA A 84 27.29 -19.55 -11.61
C ALA A 84 27.22 -21.08 -11.53
N ILE A 85 26.04 -21.65 -11.27
CA ILE A 85 25.76 -23.10 -11.31
C ILE A 85 25.80 -23.67 -12.75
N GLY A 86 25.87 -22.77 -13.75
CA GLY A 86 25.89 -23.10 -15.16
C GLY A 86 24.51 -23.22 -15.79
N ILE A 87 23.46 -22.68 -15.15
CA ILE A 87 22.10 -22.72 -15.70
C ILE A 87 21.94 -21.57 -16.70
N PRO A 88 21.52 -21.84 -17.95
CA PRO A 88 21.44 -20.82 -18.99
C PRO A 88 20.18 -19.96 -18.86
N ILE A 89 19.99 -19.25 -17.75
CA ILE A 89 18.86 -18.33 -17.60
C ILE A 89 19.10 -17.02 -18.38
N ASP A 90 18.07 -16.55 -19.07
CA ASP A 90 18.09 -15.25 -19.77
C ASP A 90 17.04 -14.28 -19.22
N ARG A 91 15.96 -14.82 -18.62
CA ARG A 91 14.88 -14.05 -18.00
C ARG A 91 14.31 -14.77 -16.79
N VAL A 92 14.10 -14.02 -15.70
CA VAL A 92 13.39 -14.48 -14.50
C VAL A 92 12.36 -13.43 -14.14
N ALA A 93 11.10 -13.83 -13.89
CA ALA A 93 10.12 -12.92 -13.32
C ALA A 93 9.47 -13.49 -12.08
N ILE A 94 9.30 -12.66 -11.06
CA ILE A 94 8.56 -12.97 -9.83
C ILE A 94 7.35 -12.04 -9.77
N SER A 95 6.16 -12.62 -9.89
CA SER A 95 4.88 -11.89 -9.84
C SER A 95 4.12 -12.27 -8.57
N ILE A 96 3.61 -11.27 -7.86
CA ILE A 96 2.87 -11.46 -6.60
C ILE A 96 1.52 -10.77 -6.76
N SER A 97 0.42 -11.48 -6.48
CA SER A 97 -0.90 -10.85 -6.39
C SER A 97 -0.94 -9.84 -5.24
N THR A 98 -1.54 -8.69 -5.47
CA THR A 98 -1.65 -7.61 -4.48
C THR A 98 -3.08 -7.44 -4.00
N LEU A 99 -3.25 -7.05 -2.74
CA LEU A 99 -4.53 -6.62 -2.16
C LEU A 99 -4.68 -5.08 -2.28
N HIS A 100 -4.35 -4.52 -3.44
CA HIS A 100 -4.42 -3.08 -3.68
C HIS A 100 -5.67 -2.75 -4.50
N ALA A 101 -6.35 -1.64 -4.21
CA ALA A 101 -7.61 -1.28 -4.87
C ALA A 101 -7.44 -1.01 -6.38
N GLU A 102 -6.25 -0.59 -6.80
CA GLU A 102 -5.96 -0.19 -8.19
C GLU A 102 -5.03 -1.16 -8.94
N HIS A 103 -4.40 -2.12 -8.26
CA HIS A 103 -3.39 -3.02 -8.85
C HIS A 103 -3.65 -4.48 -8.44
N ASP A 104 -3.65 -5.39 -9.42
CA ASP A 104 -3.90 -6.82 -9.17
C ASP A 104 -2.63 -7.62 -8.89
N ALA A 105 -1.50 -7.21 -9.48
CA ALA A 105 -0.21 -7.82 -9.21
C ALA A 105 0.96 -6.87 -9.47
N ILE A 106 2.07 -7.14 -8.77
CA ILE A 106 3.36 -6.52 -9.05
C ILE A 106 4.33 -7.61 -9.46
N GLY A 107 4.96 -7.46 -10.62
CA GLY A 107 6.02 -8.33 -11.11
C GLY A 107 7.37 -7.64 -11.17
N ARG A 108 8.41 -8.36 -10.78
CA ARG A 108 9.80 -7.96 -11.03
C ARG A 108 10.40 -8.88 -12.07
N ILE A 109 10.85 -8.30 -13.17
CA ILE A 109 11.38 -9.02 -14.34
C ILE A 109 12.87 -8.72 -14.43
N TRP A 110 13.69 -9.70 -14.11
CA TRP A 110 15.12 -9.69 -14.37
C TRP A 110 15.38 -10.20 -15.80
N GLN A 111 16.20 -9.46 -16.54
CA GLN A 111 16.73 -9.84 -17.84
C GLN A 111 18.24 -9.74 -17.82
N LYS A 112 18.92 -10.76 -18.37
CA LYS A 112 20.38 -10.87 -18.35
C LYS A 112 21.11 -9.63 -18.88
N ASP A 113 20.57 -9.02 -19.93
CA ASP A 113 21.15 -7.84 -20.59
C ASP A 113 20.47 -6.52 -20.22
N GLY A 114 19.44 -6.55 -19.37
CA GLY A 114 18.56 -5.39 -19.09
C GLY A 114 18.40 -5.03 -17.61
N GLY A 115 18.92 -5.84 -16.69
CA GLY A 115 18.71 -5.63 -15.25
C GLY A 115 17.29 -6.00 -14.81
N VAL A 116 16.81 -5.36 -13.73
CA VAL A 116 15.47 -5.64 -13.18
C VAL A 116 14.53 -4.49 -13.50
N GLU A 117 13.41 -4.83 -14.12
CA GLU A 117 12.28 -3.94 -14.35
C GLU A 117 11.15 -4.31 -13.38
N GLU A 118 10.51 -3.30 -12.78
CA GLU A 118 9.27 -3.50 -12.01
C GLU A 118 8.07 -3.17 -12.90
N ARG A 119 7.09 -4.08 -12.93
CA ARG A 119 5.89 -3.95 -13.75
C ARG A 119 4.65 -4.15 -12.88
N VAL A 120 3.76 -3.18 -12.93
CA VAL A 120 2.44 -3.26 -12.30
C VAL A 120 1.45 -3.83 -13.31
N TYR A 121 0.67 -4.82 -12.88
CA TYR A 121 -0.40 -5.41 -13.68
C TYR A 121 -1.74 -4.91 -13.16
N VAL A 122 -2.54 -4.39 -14.08
CA VAL A 122 -3.92 -4.01 -13.86
C VAL A 122 -4.76 -4.90 -14.77
N SER A 123 -5.58 -5.74 -14.15
CA SER A 123 -6.54 -6.66 -14.76
C SER A 123 -7.93 -6.17 -14.41
N PRO A 124 -8.94 -6.28 -15.30
CA PRO A 124 -10.33 -5.96 -14.98
C PRO A 124 -10.99 -6.98 -14.00
N GLY A 125 -10.20 -7.66 -13.17
CA GLY A 125 -10.63 -8.69 -12.22
C GLY A 125 -10.31 -10.12 -12.67
N PRO A 126 -10.83 -11.13 -11.93
CA PRO A 126 -10.52 -12.54 -12.13
C PRO A 126 -11.10 -13.14 -13.42
N ASP A 127 -12.09 -12.49 -14.02
CA ASP A 127 -12.78 -12.93 -15.25
C ASP A 127 -12.15 -12.35 -16.53
N ASP A 128 -11.00 -11.66 -16.43
CA ASP A 128 -10.29 -11.11 -17.58
C ASP A 128 -9.91 -12.23 -18.58
N PRO A 129 -10.41 -12.18 -19.85
CA PRO A 129 -10.08 -13.18 -20.85
C PRO A 129 -8.58 -13.32 -21.14
N VAL A 130 -7.79 -12.25 -20.97
CA VAL A 130 -6.34 -12.30 -21.15
C VAL A 130 -5.69 -13.10 -20.02
N TYR A 131 -6.05 -12.83 -18.77
CA TYR A 131 -5.62 -13.60 -17.62
C TYR A 131 -6.02 -15.08 -17.69
N LEU A 132 -7.29 -15.38 -18.04
CA LEU A 132 -7.78 -16.76 -18.16
C LEU A 132 -7.05 -17.58 -19.23
N ARG A 133 -6.48 -16.91 -20.26
CA ARG A 133 -5.63 -17.51 -21.30
C ARG A 133 -4.13 -17.32 -21.04
N SER A 134 -3.73 -17.16 -19.78
CA SER A 134 -2.33 -17.03 -19.39
C SER A 134 -1.76 -18.32 -18.79
N PRO A 135 -0.44 -18.54 -18.85
CA PRO A 135 0.19 -19.64 -18.13
C PRO A 135 0.04 -19.53 -16.60
N PHE A 136 -0.17 -18.31 -16.07
CA PHE A 136 -0.40 -18.07 -14.65
C PHE A 136 -1.70 -18.72 -14.18
N TYR A 137 -2.79 -18.50 -14.93
CA TYR A 137 -4.08 -19.12 -14.64
C TYR A 137 -4.03 -20.65 -14.83
N ALA A 138 -3.39 -21.12 -15.91
CA ALA A 138 -3.22 -22.56 -16.14
C ALA A 138 -2.45 -23.26 -15.01
N SER A 139 -1.38 -22.63 -14.50
CA SER A 139 -0.61 -23.17 -13.37
C SER A 139 -1.37 -23.06 -12.03
N LEU A 140 -2.18 -22.01 -11.85
CA LEU A 140 -3.05 -21.84 -10.67
C LEU A 140 -4.09 -22.98 -10.58
N VAL A 141 -4.81 -23.24 -11.67
CA VAL A 141 -5.86 -24.28 -11.71
C VAL A 141 -5.26 -25.67 -11.55
N SER A 142 -4.16 -25.94 -12.24
CA SER A 142 -3.52 -27.27 -12.17
C SER A 142 -2.73 -27.49 -10.88
N ARG A 143 -2.26 -26.42 -10.22
CA ARG A 143 -1.26 -26.45 -9.14
C ARG A 143 0.04 -27.15 -9.56
N GLU A 144 0.36 -27.09 -10.85
CA GLU A 144 1.52 -27.73 -11.46
C GLU A 144 2.38 -26.70 -12.18
N TRP A 145 3.65 -27.07 -12.41
CA TRP A 145 4.52 -26.29 -13.28
C TRP A 145 4.00 -26.36 -14.72
N VAL A 146 3.94 -25.22 -15.39
CA VAL A 146 3.58 -25.14 -16.81
C VAL A 146 4.87 -24.96 -17.61
N GLU A 147 5.23 -25.99 -18.38
CA GLU A 147 6.39 -25.99 -19.28
C GLU A 147 5.97 -25.70 -20.73
N MET A 148 6.79 -24.91 -21.41
CA MET A 148 6.66 -24.62 -22.84
C MET A 148 8.02 -24.73 -23.52
N ARG A 149 8.22 -25.81 -24.28
CA ARG A 149 9.22 -25.88 -25.35
C ARG A 149 8.70 -25.04 -26.51
N LEU A 150 9.23 -23.83 -26.68
CA LEU A 150 8.56 -22.81 -27.50
C LEU A 150 8.52 -23.21 -28.98
N ALA A 151 9.54 -23.89 -29.50
CA ALA A 151 9.55 -24.42 -30.87
C ALA A 151 8.35 -25.37 -31.16
N GLU A 152 7.90 -26.10 -30.14
CA GLU A 152 6.82 -27.09 -30.24
C GLU A 152 5.46 -26.54 -29.75
N THR A 153 5.47 -25.35 -29.15
CA THR A 153 4.28 -24.76 -28.54
C THR A 153 3.49 -23.95 -29.58
N PRO A 154 2.20 -24.22 -29.82
CA PRO A 154 1.36 -23.41 -30.72
C PRO A 154 1.25 -21.94 -30.26
N ASP A 155 1.21 -21.02 -31.21
CA ASP A 155 1.16 -19.56 -30.95
C ASP A 155 -0.09 -19.12 -30.19
N ASP A 156 -1.18 -19.87 -30.31
CA ASP A 156 -2.49 -19.58 -29.70
C ASP A 156 -2.69 -20.22 -28.32
N ARG A 157 -1.73 -21.04 -27.84
CA ARG A 157 -1.81 -21.71 -26.54
C ARG A 157 -1.96 -20.70 -25.39
N PHE A 158 -1.12 -19.66 -25.39
CA PHE A 158 -1.21 -18.53 -24.47
C PHE A 158 -0.79 -17.23 -25.17
N GLY A 159 -1.36 -16.09 -24.80
CA GLY A 159 -1.12 -14.80 -25.47
C GLY A 159 0.36 -14.34 -25.46
N ILE A 160 1.18 -14.85 -24.54
CA ILE A 160 2.60 -14.49 -24.44
C ILE A 160 3.51 -15.29 -25.40
N VAL A 161 3.02 -16.39 -25.99
CA VAL A 161 3.86 -17.30 -26.80
C VAL A 161 4.49 -16.61 -28.02
N PRO A 162 3.74 -15.84 -28.85
CA PRO A 162 4.33 -15.17 -30.01
C PRO A 162 5.43 -14.19 -29.64
N GLU A 163 5.24 -13.43 -28.56
CA GLU A 163 6.23 -12.47 -28.06
C GLU A 163 7.49 -13.19 -27.56
N LEU A 164 7.36 -14.27 -26.80
CA LEU A 164 8.50 -15.05 -26.33
C LEU A 164 9.32 -15.63 -27.49
N LYS A 165 8.66 -16.15 -28.53
CA LYS A 165 9.32 -16.64 -29.76
C LYS A 165 10.03 -15.52 -30.51
N ALA A 166 9.37 -14.37 -30.67
CA ALA A 166 9.96 -13.20 -31.34
C ALA A 166 11.21 -12.68 -30.61
N GLN A 167 11.24 -12.79 -29.27
CA GLN A 167 12.40 -12.45 -28.43
C GLN A 167 13.48 -13.55 -28.40
N GLY A 168 13.30 -14.64 -29.16
CA GLY A 168 14.28 -15.71 -29.33
C GLY A 168 14.35 -16.71 -28.18
N TYR A 169 13.39 -16.72 -27.25
CA TYR A 169 13.35 -17.74 -26.22
C TYR A 169 12.98 -19.10 -26.80
N THR A 170 13.59 -20.16 -26.27
CA THR A 170 13.41 -21.54 -26.72
C THR A 170 12.65 -22.38 -25.70
N HIS A 171 12.73 -22.03 -24.41
CA HIS A 171 12.10 -22.75 -23.33
C HIS A 171 11.65 -21.79 -22.22
N TYR A 172 10.40 -21.93 -21.79
CA TYR A 172 9.77 -21.15 -20.73
C TYR A 172 9.10 -22.06 -19.69
N ILE A 173 9.23 -21.70 -18.41
CA ILE A 173 8.62 -22.41 -17.27
C ILE A 173 7.85 -21.39 -16.42
N CYS A 174 6.62 -21.74 -16.03
CA CYS A 174 5.82 -21.00 -15.04
C CYS A 174 5.56 -21.88 -13.81
N ILE A 175 6.00 -21.40 -12.65
CA ILE A 175 5.96 -22.10 -11.37
C ILE A 175 4.99 -21.35 -10.45
N PRO A 176 3.85 -21.96 -10.07
CA PRO A 176 2.95 -21.37 -9.08
C PRO A 176 3.52 -21.57 -7.67
N ILE A 177 3.38 -20.55 -6.83
CA ILE A 177 3.66 -20.58 -5.39
C ILE A 177 2.35 -20.22 -4.68
N THR A 178 1.86 -21.13 -3.84
CA THR A 178 0.66 -20.89 -3.04
C THR A 178 1.07 -20.63 -1.60
N PHE A 179 0.68 -19.47 -1.07
CA PHE A 179 0.89 -19.09 0.33
C PHE A 179 -0.19 -19.68 1.24
N ILE A 180 0.03 -19.62 2.56
CA ILE A 180 -0.88 -20.16 3.56
C ILE A 180 -2.27 -19.49 3.56
N ASN A 181 -2.36 -18.26 3.07
CA ASN A 181 -3.59 -17.49 2.96
C ASN A 181 -4.26 -17.61 1.58
N ASP A 182 -3.94 -18.67 0.82
CA ASP A 182 -4.38 -18.94 -0.56
C ASP A 182 -3.95 -17.90 -1.60
N MET A 183 -3.20 -16.87 -1.21
CA MET A 183 -2.64 -15.93 -2.15
C MET A 183 -1.57 -16.61 -3.00
N THR A 184 -1.57 -16.33 -4.30
CA THR A 184 -0.66 -16.97 -5.25
C THR A 184 0.39 -15.97 -5.73
N ALA A 185 1.61 -16.48 -5.86
CA ALA A 185 2.69 -15.84 -6.58
C ALA A 185 3.18 -16.78 -7.69
N TRP A 186 3.92 -16.24 -8.65
CA TRP A 186 4.49 -17.02 -9.74
C TRP A 186 5.95 -16.68 -9.94
N VAL A 187 6.74 -17.70 -10.24
CA VAL A 187 8.09 -17.57 -10.77
C VAL A 187 8.09 -18.04 -12.21
N THR A 188 8.57 -17.20 -13.12
CA THR A 188 8.73 -17.55 -14.53
C THR A 188 10.19 -17.52 -14.91
N LEU A 189 10.62 -18.51 -15.68
CA LEU A 189 12.02 -18.70 -16.10
C LEU A 189 12.02 -18.88 -17.61
N ALA A 190 12.92 -18.21 -18.34
CA ALA A 190 13.10 -18.43 -19.77
C ALA A 190 14.58 -18.44 -20.17
N THR A 191 14.86 -19.18 -21.23
CA THR A 191 16.20 -19.31 -21.83
C THR A 191 16.13 -19.24 -23.35
N ARG A 192 17.19 -18.74 -23.96
CA ARG A 192 17.46 -18.75 -25.40
C ARG A 192 18.40 -19.88 -25.82
N SER A 193 18.87 -20.70 -24.87
CA SER A 193 19.69 -21.88 -25.16
C SER A 193 18.97 -22.81 -26.13
N PRO A 194 19.58 -23.27 -27.25
CA PRO A 194 18.91 -24.12 -28.24
C PRO A 194 18.28 -25.40 -27.66
N GLY A 195 18.92 -26.01 -26.65
CA GLY A 195 18.42 -27.20 -25.95
C GLY A 195 17.43 -26.90 -24.81
N GLY A 196 17.17 -25.63 -24.51
CA GLY A 196 16.46 -25.17 -23.33
C GLY A 196 17.12 -25.61 -22.02
N PHE A 197 16.36 -25.61 -20.93
CA PHE A 197 16.77 -26.21 -19.66
C PHE A 197 16.84 -27.74 -19.74
N SER A 198 17.91 -28.30 -19.18
CA SER A 198 18.12 -29.74 -19.01
C SER A 198 17.39 -30.27 -17.76
N SER A 199 17.25 -31.60 -17.62
CA SER A 199 16.69 -32.20 -16.40
C SER A 199 17.52 -31.89 -15.15
N ARG A 200 18.84 -31.66 -15.28
CA ARG A 200 19.69 -31.16 -14.18
C ARG A 200 19.25 -29.76 -13.75
N ASP A 201 19.04 -28.85 -14.69
CA ASP A 201 18.66 -27.47 -14.41
C ASP A 201 17.28 -27.39 -13.74
N LEU A 202 16.33 -28.18 -14.25
CA LEU A 202 15.00 -28.34 -13.65
C LEU A 202 15.09 -28.89 -12.22
N ALA A 203 15.99 -29.84 -11.96
CA ALA A 203 16.20 -30.38 -10.62
C ALA A 203 16.80 -29.35 -9.65
N VAL A 204 17.67 -28.44 -10.13
CA VAL A 204 18.14 -27.29 -9.35
C VAL A 204 16.97 -26.38 -8.99
N PHE A 205 16.14 -25.98 -9.96
CA PHE A 205 14.96 -25.16 -9.69
C PHE A 205 14.04 -25.82 -8.66
N ALA A 206 13.71 -27.09 -8.84
CA ALA A 206 12.84 -27.83 -7.91
C ALA A 206 13.44 -27.89 -6.49
N SER A 207 14.77 -27.96 -6.36
CA SER A 207 15.46 -28.01 -5.07
C SER A 207 15.48 -26.67 -4.33
N ILE A 208 15.47 -25.54 -5.05
CA ILE A 208 15.50 -24.19 -4.45
C ILE A 208 14.11 -23.57 -4.29
N MET A 209 13.10 -24.04 -5.03
CA MET A 209 11.74 -23.49 -4.95
C MET A 209 11.16 -23.52 -3.53
N PRO A 210 11.30 -24.58 -2.71
CA PRO A 210 10.75 -24.57 -1.36
C PRO A 210 11.33 -23.48 -0.43
N PRO A 211 12.66 -23.34 -0.24
CA PRO A 211 13.20 -22.24 0.58
C PRO A 211 12.94 -20.85 -0.04
N PHE A 212 12.94 -20.73 -1.38
CA PHE A 212 12.57 -19.48 -2.04
C PHE A 212 11.11 -19.10 -1.77
N SER A 213 10.17 -20.05 -1.85
CA SER A 213 8.76 -19.84 -1.58
C SER A 213 8.53 -19.36 -0.14
N ALA A 214 9.18 -20.00 0.83
CA ALA A 214 9.11 -19.59 2.23
C ALA A 214 9.67 -18.17 2.47
N LEU A 215 10.78 -17.81 1.82
CA LEU A 215 11.34 -16.46 1.88
C LEU A 215 10.37 -15.43 1.26
N LEU A 216 9.80 -15.75 0.10
CA LEU A 216 8.87 -14.87 -0.60
C LEU A 216 7.61 -14.63 0.24
N GLU A 217 7.01 -15.69 0.79
CA GLU A 217 5.85 -15.60 1.67
C GLU A 217 6.13 -14.76 2.91
N LEU A 218 7.29 -14.95 3.56
CA LEU A 218 7.71 -14.15 4.71
C LEU A 218 7.79 -12.66 4.35
N ARG A 219 8.40 -12.32 3.22
CA ARG A 219 8.52 -10.93 2.74
C ARG A 219 7.16 -10.30 2.48
N VAL A 220 6.29 -11.05 1.81
CA VAL A 220 4.94 -10.62 1.47
C VAL A 220 4.11 -10.41 2.75
N ALA A 221 4.16 -11.35 3.69
CA ALA A 221 3.47 -11.23 4.97
C ALA A 221 3.94 -10.00 5.77
N TRP A 222 5.26 -9.76 5.86
CA TRP A 222 5.81 -8.57 6.51
C TRP A 222 5.49 -7.28 5.75
N GLY A 223 5.48 -7.30 4.43
CA GLY A 223 5.05 -6.19 3.58
C GLY A 223 3.59 -5.83 3.84
N THR A 224 2.69 -6.81 3.84
CA THR A 224 1.27 -6.64 4.14
C THR A 224 1.06 -6.12 5.56
N LEU A 225 1.74 -6.68 6.57
CA LEU A 225 1.65 -6.19 7.95
C LEU A 225 2.08 -4.71 8.05
N ARG A 226 3.21 -4.35 7.44
CA ARG A 226 3.67 -2.95 7.38
C ARG A 226 2.62 -2.05 6.71
N ASN A 227 2.07 -2.48 5.58
CA ASN A 227 1.11 -1.68 4.81
C ASN A 227 -0.22 -1.50 5.54
N VAL A 228 -0.77 -2.58 6.11
CA VAL A 228 -2.00 -2.53 6.92
C VAL A 228 -1.81 -1.60 8.11
N LEU A 229 -0.72 -1.75 8.88
CA LEU A 229 -0.44 -0.83 9.98
C LEU A 229 -0.34 0.63 9.50
N ARG A 230 0.36 0.90 8.38
CA ARG A 230 0.43 2.26 7.82
C ARG A 230 -0.96 2.84 7.55
N ILE A 231 -1.84 2.07 6.92
CA ILE A 231 -3.18 2.52 6.52
C ILE A 231 -4.04 2.83 7.76
N TYR A 232 -3.97 2.00 8.80
CA TYR A 232 -4.86 2.14 9.95
C TYR A 232 -4.32 3.01 11.09
N VAL A 233 -3.00 3.14 11.24
CA VAL A 233 -2.40 3.92 12.34
C VAL A 233 -1.42 4.99 11.88
N GLY A 234 -1.11 5.11 10.59
CA GLY A 234 -0.11 6.05 10.08
C GLY A 234 1.33 5.50 10.08
N ASP A 235 2.26 6.24 9.48
CA ASP A 235 3.62 5.73 9.24
C ASP A 235 4.48 5.65 10.50
N GLU A 236 4.47 6.67 11.36
CA GLU A 236 5.32 6.67 12.55
C GLU A 236 4.80 5.72 13.65
N PRO A 237 3.49 5.65 13.96
CA PRO A 237 2.92 4.64 14.84
C PRO A 237 3.22 3.24 14.35
N ARG A 238 3.15 2.99 13.03
CA ARG A 238 3.60 1.72 12.43
C ARG A 238 5.05 1.44 12.81
N GLN A 239 5.98 2.37 12.63
CA GLN A 239 7.40 2.17 12.98
C GLN A 239 7.58 1.90 14.49
N ALA A 240 6.93 2.69 15.34
CA ALA A 240 6.99 2.56 16.79
C ALA A 240 6.46 1.20 17.26
N ILE A 241 5.28 0.79 16.78
CA ILE A 241 4.65 -0.50 17.11
C ILE A 241 5.55 -1.65 16.67
N LEU A 242 6.07 -1.62 15.44
CA LEU A 242 6.97 -2.66 14.93
C LEU A 242 8.31 -2.72 15.66
N SER A 243 8.76 -1.61 16.26
CA SER A 243 9.93 -1.58 17.15
C SER A 243 9.64 -2.03 18.60
N GLY A 244 8.39 -2.42 18.91
CA GLY A 244 7.99 -2.91 20.23
C GLY A 244 7.44 -1.84 21.19
N ASN A 245 7.17 -0.62 20.72
CA ASN A 245 6.43 0.38 21.47
C ASN A 245 4.93 0.03 21.45
N VAL A 246 4.55 -0.96 22.25
CA VAL A 246 3.18 -1.51 22.32
C VAL A 246 2.64 -1.57 23.74
N LYS A 247 3.37 -0.99 24.72
CA LYS A 247 2.94 -0.99 26.11
C LYS A 247 2.02 0.20 26.38
N ARG A 248 0.92 -0.07 27.09
CA ARG A 248 0.03 0.97 27.59
C ARG A 248 0.80 2.00 28.41
N GLY A 249 0.56 3.28 28.14
CA GLY A 249 1.21 4.39 28.86
C GLY A 249 2.64 4.67 28.40
N GLN A 250 3.14 3.97 27.38
CA GLN A 250 4.38 4.32 26.71
C GLN A 250 4.11 5.54 25.82
N VAL A 251 4.31 6.72 26.41
CA VAL A 251 4.11 8.03 25.80
C VAL A 251 5.40 8.83 25.84
N SER A 252 5.61 9.65 24.82
CA SER A 252 6.64 10.68 24.77
C SER A 252 5.99 12.05 24.68
N THR A 253 6.54 13.03 25.38
CA THR A 253 6.14 14.43 25.20
C THR A 253 6.71 14.94 23.89
N ILE A 254 5.86 15.48 23.03
CA ILE A 254 6.23 16.14 21.78
C ILE A 254 5.70 17.57 21.80
N ARG A 255 6.38 18.46 21.08
CA ARG A 255 5.85 19.78 20.74
C ARG A 255 5.47 19.77 19.26
N SER A 256 4.27 20.24 18.95
CA SER A 256 3.69 20.11 17.62
C SER A 256 2.63 21.18 17.33
N ALA A 257 2.51 21.52 16.05
CA ALA A 257 1.28 22.10 15.54
C ALA A 257 0.21 21.01 15.44
N ILE A 258 -0.96 21.27 15.99
CA ILE A 258 -2.10 20.38 16.09
C ILE A 258 -3.18 20.95 15.17
N LEU A 259 -3.67 20.11 14.26
CA LEU A 259 -4.72 20.43 13.31
C LEU A 259 -5.95 19.59 13.64
N PHE A 260 -7.06 20.26 13.90
CA PHE A 260 -8.39 19.65 13.86
C PHE A 260 -9.10 20.15 12.61
N ALA A 261 -9.73 19.24 11.87
CA ALA A 261 -10.60 19.56 10.75
C ALA A 261 -11.95 18.88 10.96
N ASP A 262 -13.03 19.59 10.63
CA ASP A 262 -14.41 19.13 10.74
C ASP A 262 -15.19 19.54 9.49
N MET A 263 -16.01 18.64 8.94
CA MET A 263 -16.93 18.99 7.86
C MET A 263 -18.11 19.79 8.44
N ARG A 264 -18.40 20.95 7.86
CA ARG A 264 -19.59 21.72 8.24
C ARG A 264 -20.83 21.07 7.64
N ASP A 265 -21.93 21.18 8.38
CA ASP A 265 -23.26 20.72 7.95
C ASP A 265 -23.33 19.21 7.60
N SER A 266 -22.37 18.42 8.08
CA SER A 266 -22.24 16.96 7.86
C SER A 266 -23.49 16.16 8.27
N THR A 267 -24.14 16.56 9.37
CA THR A 267 -25.38 15.93 9.85
C THR A 267 -26.50 16.10 8.83
N GLN A 268 -26.60 17.30 8.22
CA GLN A 268 -27.59 17.56 7.17
C GLN A 268 -27.28 16.71 5.94
N HIS A 269 -26.03 16.67 5.49
CA HIS A 269 -25.62 15.84 4.36
C HIS A 269 -25.89 14.34 4.58
N THR A 270 -25.66 13.84 5.79
CA THR A 270 -25.91 12.42 6.13
C THR A 270 -27.40 12.06 6.04
N VAL A 271 -28.29 12.98 6.44
CA VAL A 271 -29.73 12.80 6.33
C VAL A 271 -30.20 12.81 4.87
N GLU A 272 -29.66 13.72 4.06
CA GLU A 272 -30.06 13.91 2.66
C GLU A 272 -29.56 12.79 1.73
N LEU A 273 -28.32 12.34 1.91
CA LEU A 273 -27.64 11.39 1.01
C LEU A 273 -27.84 9.92 1.41
N GLY A 274 -28.31 9.66 2.63
CA GLY A 274 -28.30 8.33 3.21
C GLY A 274 -26.88 7.80 3.47
N VAL A 275 -26.78 6.57 3.97
CA VAL A 275 -25.51 6.02 4.51
C VAL A 275 -24.41 5.90 3.46
N VAL A 276 -24.72 5.39 2.26
CA VAL A 276 -23.72 5.17 1.21
C VAL A 276 -23.18 6.50 0.67
N GLY A 277 -24.07 7.44 0.33
CA GLY A 277 -23.66 8.74 -0.17
C GLY A 277 -22.92 9.59 0.86
N ALA A 278 -23.25 9.46 2.15
CA ALA A 278 -22.49 10.10 3.23
C ALA A 278 -21.05 9.59 3.32
N VAL A 279 -20.84 8.27 3.19
CA VAL A 279 -19.49 7.69 3.18
C VAL A 279 -18.68 8.18 1.98
N GLU A 280 -19.26 8.21 0.79
CA GLU A 280 -18.60 8.75 -0.41
C GLU A 280 -18.24 10.24 -0.27
N LEU A 281 -19.12 11.03 0.35
CA LEU A 281 -18.87 12.44 0.63
C LEU A 281 -17.73 12.62 1.64
N PHE A 282 -17.71 11.84 2.73
CA PHE A 282 -16.64 11.90 3.72
C PHE A 282 -15.29 11.45 3.14
N ASN A 283 -15.27 10.41 2.30
CA ASN A 283 -14.06 10.01 1.59
C ASN A 283 -13.56 11.14 0.68
N SER A 284 -14.45 11.76 -0.11
CA SER A 284 -14.09 12.89 -0.98
C SER A 284 -13.53 14.08 -0.18
N PHE A 285 -14.07 14.33 1.01
CA PHE A 285 -13.59 15.36 1.92
C PHE A 285 -12.19 15.05 2.46
N PHE A 286 -11.94 13.81 2.90
CA PHE A 286 -10.62 13.39 3.35
C PHE A 286 -9.60 13.40 2.20
N ASP A 287 -9.99 13.02 0.98
CA ASP A 287 -9.13 13.09 -0.22
C ASP A 287 -8.68 14.53 -0.54
N CYS A 288 -9.46 15.55 -0.12
CA CYS A 288 -9.06 16.95 -0.27
C CYS A 288 -8.04 17.40 0.79
N LEU A 289 -8.07 16.83 2.01
CA LEU A 289 -7.30 17.33 3.14
C LEU A 289 -6.05 16.49 3.43
N VAL A 290 -6.17 15.17 3.42
CA VAL A 290 -5.11 14.24 3.85
C VAL A 290 -3.85 14.36 2.99
N PRO A 291 -3.91 14.41 1.63
CA PRO A 291 -2.70 14.58 0.82
C PRO A 291 -1.95 15.89 1.08
N ALA A 292 -2.67 16.98 1.37
CA ALA A 292 -2.06 18.27 1.73
C ALA A 292 -1.35 18.20 3.09
N ILE A 293 -1.90 17.46 4.05
CA ILE A 293 -1.27 17.20 5.35
C ILE A 293 0.00 16.36 5.17
N GLU A 294 -0.09 15.22 4.48
CA GLU A 294 1.02 14.27 4.33
C GLU A 294 2.18 14.86 3.49
N SER A 295 1.88 15.58 2.40
CA SER A 295 2.90 16.23 1.55
C SER A 295 3.70 17.32 2.29
N ARG A 296 3.17 17.84 3.40
CA ARG A 296 3.84 18.78 4.31
C ARG A 296 4.40 18.08 5.55
N HIS A 297 4.60 16.77 5.48
CA HIS A 297 5.12 15.94 6.58
C HIS A 297 4.29 16.07 7.87
N GLY A 298 2.98 16.29 7.71
CA GLY A 298 2.00 16.14 8.77
C GLY A 298 1.52 14.69 8.87
N GLU A 299 0.95 14.35 10.00
CA GLU A 299 0.51 13.00 10.31
C GLU A 299 -0.94 13.02 10.77
N VAL A 300 -1.81 12.32 10.02
CA VAL A 300 -3.21 12.11 10.42
C VAL A 300 -3.25 10.98 11.44
N LEU A 301 -3.63 11.29 12.67
CA LEU A 301 -3.63 10.34 13.78
C LEU A 301 -4.92 9.52 13.83
N LYS A 302 -6.06 10.16 13.58
CA LYS A 302 -7.35 9.49 13.54
C LYS A 302 -8.41 10.29 12.80
N TYR A 303 -9.36 9.56 12.23
CA TYR A 303 -10.66 10.08 11.80
C TYR A 303 -11.63 10.09 12.99
N MET A 304 -12.43 11.14 13.11
CA MET A 304 -13.37 11.35 14.20
C MET A 304 -14.74 11.70 13.63
N GLY A 305 -15.44 10.69 13.10
CA GLY A 305 -16.68 10.92 12.37
C GLY A 305 -16.40 11.61 11.04
N ASP A 306 -16.87 12.84 10.91
CA ASP A 306 -16.78 13.74 9.75
C ASP A 306 -15.56 14.69 9.80
N GLY A 307 -14.67 14.48 10.77
CA GLY A 307 -13.45 15.24 10.96
C GLY A 307 -12.20 14.38 11.11
N LEU A 308 -11.05 15.03 11.25
CA LEU A 308 -9.76 14.39 11.53
C LEU A 308 -8.93 15.18 12.52
N LEU A 309 -7.99 14.48 13.16
CA LEU A 309 -6.93 15.03 13.99
C LEU A 309 -5.59 14.73 13.34
N ALA A 310 -4.80 15.77 13.09
CA ALA A 310 -3.44 15.66 12.59
C ALA A 310 -2.45 16.46 13.42
N ILE A 311 -1.17 16.10 13.32
CA ILE A 311 -0.07 16.83 13.95
C ILE A 311 1.08 17.08 12.98
N PHE A 312 1.81 18.17 13.22
CA PHE A 312 3.06 18.52 12.56
C PHE A 312 4.08 18.75 13.67
N ARG A 313 5.07 17.87 13.79
CA ARG A 313 6.03 17.93 14.90
C ARG A 313 7.17 18.87 14.61
N GLU A 314 7.74 19.45 15.66
CA GLU A 314 9.06 20.08 15.57
C GLU A 314 10.09 19.08 15.02
N SER A 315 10.94 19.54 14.11
CA SER A 315 12.11 18.77 13.70
C SER A 315 13.08 18.62 14.87
N LYS A 316 13.65 17.43 15.02
CA LYS A 316 14.64 17.13 16.08
C LYS A 316 16.03 17.71 15.77
N ASP A 317 16.24 18.27 14.58
CA ASP A 317 17.56 18.64 14.06
C ASP A 317 18.02 20.05 14.49
N GLY A 318 17.33 20.69 15.44
CA GLY A 318 17.75 21.96 16.05
C GLY A 318 17.67 23.20 15.14
N GLY A 319 17.06 23.08 13.96
CA GLY A 319 16.74 24.21 13.08
C GLY A 319 15.57 25.07 13.58
N LYS A 320 15.23 26.12 12.83
CA LYS A 320 14.00 26.91 13.09
C LYS A 320 12.79 25.97 13.05
N CYS A 321 11.91 26.07 14.06
CA CYS A 321 10.66 25.32 14.07
C CYS A 321 9.79 25.74 12.88
N ASP A 322 9.56 24.81 11.96
CA ASP A 322 8.74 24.98 10.75
C ASP A 322 7.33 24.38 10.89
N ALA A 323 7.02 23.76 12.03
CA ALA A 323 5.77 23.02 12.22
C ALA A 323 4.51 23.91 12.06
N PRO A 324 4.42 25.12 12.66
CA PRO A 324 3.31 26.03 12.39
C PRO A 324 3.20 26.44 10.91
N GLU A 325 4.33 26.66 10.25
CA GLU A 325 4.38 27.07 8.83
C GLU A 325 3.86 25.94 7.92
N ARG A 326 4.31 24.70 8.16
CA ARG A 326 3.85 23.51 7.43
C ARG A 326 2.37 23.23 7.69
N ALA A 327 1.91 23.35 8.93
CA ALA A 327 0.50 23.15 9.29
C ALA A 327 -0.42 24.18 8.61
N LEU A 328 -0.02 25.46 8.60
CA LEU A 328 -0.77 26.51 7.92
C LEU A 328 -0.80 26.30 6.40
N ALA A 329 0.34 25.93 5.80
CA ALA A 329 0.40 25.63 4.37
C ALA A 329 -0.51 24.45 4.01
N ALA A 330 -0.46 23.34 4.77
CA ALA A 330 -1.33 22.19 4.56
C ALA A 330 -2.82 22.55 4.68
N ALA A 331 -3.19 23.34 5.69
CA ALA A 331 -4.57 23.81 5.86
C ALA A 331 -5.05 24.65 4.66
N ARG A 332 -4.20 25.54 4.14
CA ARG A 332 -4.50 26.33 2.93
C ARG A 332 -4.63 25.48 1.68
N ASP A 333 -3.67 24.58 1.45
CA ASP A 333 -3.64 23.68 0.28
C ASP A 333 -4.87 22.75 0.29
N GLY A 334 -5.25 22.21 1.45
CA GLY A 334 -6.44 21.37 1.61
C GLY A 334 -7.75 22.14 1.37
N LEU A 335 -7.88 23.35 1.92
CA LEU A 335 -9.03 24.21 1.67
C LEU A 335 -9.16 24.57 0.19
N ALA A 336 -8.05 24.91 -0.47
CA ALA A 336 -8.03 25.23 -1.90
C ALA A 336 -8.45 24.03 -2.77
N THR A 337 -7.97 22.82 -2.42
CA THR A 337 -8.34 21.58 -3.10
C THR A 337 -9.83 21.27 -2.95
N LEU A 338 -10.38 21.45 -1.75
CA LEU A 338 -11.82 21.30 -1.49
C LEU A 338 -12.66 22.28 -2.32
N ASN A 339 -12.22 23.54 -2.45
CA ASN A 339 -12.91 24.51 -3.31
C ASN A 339 -12.83 24.12 -4.79
N ALA A 340 -11.66 23.69 -5.26
CA ALA A 340 -11.53 23.21 -6.63
C ALA A 340 -12.44 22.01 -6.90
N PHE A 341 -12.56 21.08 -5.96
CA PHE A 341 -13.47 19.94 -6.04
C PHE A 341 -14.93 20.40 -6.18
N ASN A 342 -15.38 21.34 -5.33
CA ASN A 342 -16.72 21.91 -5.37
C ASN A 342 -17.04 22.58 -6.72
N ILE A 343 -16.09 23.33 -7.29
CA ILE A 343 -16.22 23.98 -8.60
C ILE A 343 -16.32 22.94 -9.73
N GLN A 344 -15.53 21.87 -9.66
CA GLN A 344 -15.51 20.81 -10.66
C GLN A 344 -16.76 19.92 -10.60
N HIS A 345 -17.41 19.84 -9.44
CA HIS A 345 -18.59 18.99 -9.20
C HIS A 345 -19.77 19.81 -8.68
N PRO A 346 -20.32 20.73 -9.50
CA PRO A 346 -21.43 21.59 -9.07
C PRO A 346 -22.73 20.82 -8.82
N ASP A 347 -22.83 19.59 -9.34
CA ASP A 347 -23.92 18.64 -9.16
C ASP A 347 -23.85 17.86 -7.83
N LYS A 348 -22.69 17.87 -7.16
CA LYS A 348 -22.51 17.24 -5.84
C LYS A 348 -22.81 18.23 -4.70
N PRO A 349 -23.17 17.72 -3.51
CA PRO A 349 -23.27 18.54 -2.30
C PRO A 349 -21.99 19.33 -2.06
N GLN A 350 -22.13 20.63 -1.87
CA GLN A 350 -20.99 21.53 -1.70
C GLN A 350 -20.38 21.32 -0.31
N MET A 351 -19.12 20.87 -0.29
CA MET A 351 -18.42 20.61 0.96
C MET A 351 -17.93 21.91 1.58
N ARG A 352 -17.93 21.99 2.91
CA ARG A 352 -17.36 23.10 3.68
C ARG A 352 -16.57 22.54 4.85
N ALA A 353 -15.47 23.18 5.21
CA ALA A 353 -14.61 22.74 6.30
C ALA A 353 -14.43 23.82 7.37
N GLY A 354 -14.30 23.40 8.62
CA GLY A 354 -13.73 24.19 9.71
C GLY A 354 -12.41 23.58 10.14
N LEU A 355 -11.32 24.32 10.00
CA LEU A 355 -9.99 23.92 10.44
C LEU A 355 -9.56 24.79 11.62
N ALA A 356 -8.90 24.18 12.60
CA ALA A 356 -8.32 24.85 13.75
C ALA A 356 -6.88 24.42 13.94
N LEU A 357 -5.99 25.40 14.12
CA LEU A 357 -4.57 25.21 14.34
C LEU A 357 -4.18 25.71 15.73
N HIS A 358 -3.50 24.85 16.46
CA HIS A 358 -2.92 25.16 17.77
C HIS A 358 -1.47 24.71 17.83
N TYR A 359 -0.64 25.37 18.62
CA TYR A 359 0.75 24.99 18.81
C TYR A 359 1.02 24.78 20.29
N GLY A 360 1.54 23.60 20.65
CA GLY A 360 1.73 23.25 22.05
C GLY A 360 2.31 21.86 22.27
N GLU A 361 2.30 21.42 23.52
CA GLU A 361 2.81 20.13 23.96
C GLU A 361 1.72 19.05 23.98
N ALA A 362 2.09 17.84 23.60
CA ALA A 362 1.21 16.69 23.69
C ALA A 362 1.95 15.44 24.15
N ALA A 363 1.27 14.61 24.95
CA ALA A 363 1.70 13.25 25.19
C ALA A 363 1.29 12.40 23.98
N TYR A 364 2.27 11.95 23.22
CA TYR A 364 2.11 11.11 22.03
C TYR A 364 2.50 9.67 22.33
N GLY A 365 1.60 8.72 22.09
CA GLY A 365 1.90 7.31 22.33
C GLY A 365 0.68 6.42 22.50
N ASN A 366 0.90 5.25 23.10
CA ASN A 366 -0.10 4.21 23.31
C ASN A 366 -1.02 4.52 24.49
N ILE A 367 -2.27 4.88 24.19
CA ILE A 367 -3.29 5.27 25.17
C ILE A 367 -4.50 4.35 24.99
N GLY A 368 -5.08 3.85 26.07
CA GLY A 368 -6.25 2.97 25.99
C GLY A 368 -6.31 1.93 27.09
N SER A 369 -6.97 0.81 26.81
CA SER A 369 -7.12 -0.33 27.71
C SER A 369 -6.15 -1.47 27.33
N GLY A 370 -6.06 -2.51 28.16
CA GLY A 370 -5.10 -3.61 27.94
C GLY A 370 -5.32 -4.40 26.65
N THR A 371 -6.53 -4.41 26.09
CA THR A 371 -6.88 -5.14 24.86
C THR A 371 -7.09 -4.23 23.65
N ARG A 372 -7.07 -2.91 23.83
CA ARG A 372 -7.26 -1.92 22.77
C ARG A 372 -6.47 -0.66 23.08
N LEU A 373 -5.40 -0.46 22.31
CA LEU A 373 -4.58 0.74 22.33
C LEU A 373 -4.91 1.61 21.12
N ASP A 374 -4.89 2.91 21.35
CA ASP A 374 -4.96 3.96 20.34
C ASP A 374 -3.63 4.71 20.38
N PHE A 375 -2.96 4.81 19.24
CA PHE A 375 -1.71 5.55 19.12
C PHE A 375 -2.08 7.00 18.77
N THR A 376 -2.07 7.88 19.76
CA THR A 376 -2.62 9.23 19.60
C THR A 376 -1.89 10.25 20.46
N VAL A 377 -2.21 11.52 20.25
CA VAL A 377 -1.91 12.61 21.17
C VAL A 377 -3.02 12.82 22.20
N ILE A 378 -2.63 13.13 23.44
CA ILE A 378 -3.51 13.68 24.48
C ILE A 378 -2.78 14.80 25.23
N GLY A 379 -3.54 15.71 25.82
CA GLY A 379 -2.98 16.79 26.62
C GLY A 379 -3.92 17.97 26.74
N ARG A 380 -3.49 18.95 27.54
CA ARG A 380 -4.19 20.23 27.66
C ARG A 380 -4.28 20.94 26.32
N ASP A 381 -3.18 21.00 25.57
CA ASP A 381 -3.10 21.71 24.29
C ASP A 381 -3.89 21.01 23.18
N VAL A 382 -3.92 19.67 23.17
CA VAL A 382 -4.83 18.91 22.29
C VAL A 382 -6.29 19.23 22.60
N SER A 383 -6.65 19.33 23.88
CA SER A 383 -8.00 19.67 24.31
C SER A 383 -8.35 21.12 23.93
N LEU A 384 -7.40 22.04 24.05
CA LEU A 384 -7.57 23.44 23.64
C LEU A 384 -7.80 23.53 22.13
N ALA A 385 -6.99 22.84 21.32
CA ALA A 385 -7.12 22.79 19.88
C ALA A 385 -8.51 22.29 19.43
N SER A 386 -9.04 21.24 20.09
CA SER A 386 -10.41 20.78 19.86
C SER A 386 -11.46 21.85 20.20
N ARG A 387 -11.26 22.66 21.25
CA ARG A 387 -12.17 23.77 21.57
C ARG A 387 -12.09 24.91 20.56
N VAL A 388 -10.92 25.18 20.00
CA VAL A 388 -10.79 26.13 18.90
C VAL A 388 -11.54 25.62 17.66
N ALA A 389 -11.48 24.30 17.39
CA ALA A 389 -12.24 23.68 16.30
C ALA A 389 -13.75 23.83 16.47
N ASP A 390 -14.26 23.64 17.69
CA ASP A 390 -15.68 23.83 18.02
C ASP A 390 -16.17 25.26 17.68
N MET A 391 -15.28 26.27 17.73
CA MET A 391 -15.60 27.68 17.47
C MET A 391 -15.70 28.01 15.98
N ASN A 392 -15.16 27.19 15.06
CA ASN A 392 -15.23 27.45 13.62
C ASN A 392 -16.68 27.68 13.16
N ARG A 393 -17.63 26.93 13.72
CA ARG A 393 -19.07 27.03 13.39
C ARG A 393 -19.69 28.35 13.85
N THR A 394 -19.35 28.81 15.05
CA THR A 394 -19.90 30.05 15.63
C THR A 394 -19.29 31.29 14.99
N LEU A 395 -18.00 31.25 14.65
CA LEU A 395 -17.30 32.37 14.04
C LEU A 395 -17.48 32.44 12.52
N ASP A 396 -18.01 31.37 11.90
CA ASP A 396 -18.17 31.21 10.46
C ASP A 396 -16.85 31.41 9.68
N GLU A 397 -15.71 31.03 10.28
CA GLU A 397 -14.38 31.15 9.69
C GLU A 397 -13.80 29.75 9.35
N PRO A 398 -13.30 29.54 8.12
CA PRO A 398 -12.86 28.21 7.67
C PRO A 398 -11.55 27.77 8.31
N LEU A 399 -10.75 28.72 8.82
CA LEU A 399 -9.45 28.45 9.42
C LEU A 399 -9.21 29.37 10.61
N LEU A 400 -9.10 28.77 11.80
CA LEU A 400 -8.84 29.45 13.06
C LEU A 400 -7.46 29.08 13.60
N LEU A 401 -6.81 30.06 14.23
CA LEU A 401 -5.53 29.89 14.90
C LEU A 401 -5.71 30.26 16.38
N SER A 402 -5.18 29.45 17.28
CA SER A 402 -5.00 29.86 18.68
C SER A 402 -3.92 30.94 18.82
N ALA A 403 -3.93 31.69 19.93
CA ALA A 403 -2.86 32.63 20.27
C ALA A 403 -1.45 32.01 20.21
N ALA A 404 -1.24 30.85 20.84
CA ALA A 404 0.06 30.16 20.85
C ALA A 404 0.56 29.80 19.44
N PHE A 405 -0.36 29.49 18.52
CA PHE A 405 0.00 29.23 17.13
C PHE A 405 0.36 30.53 16.39
N ALA A 406 -0.42 31.59 16.59
CA ALA A 406 -0.20 32.89 15.97
C ALA A 406 1.15 33.51 16.37
N GLU A 407 1.54 33.37 17.65
CA GLU A 407 2.82 33.85 18.17
C GLU A 407 4.02 33.17 17.49
N GLU A 408 3.95 31.85 17.27
CA GLU A 408 5.05 31.06 16.71
C GLU A 408 5.12 31.14 15.18
N LEU A 409 4.00 31.45 14.51
CA LEU A 409 3.93 31.52 13.05
C LEU A 409 4.78 32.65 12.47
N GLY A 410 4.95 33.77 13.20
CA GLY A 410 5.71 34.94 12.73
C GLY A 410 5.14 35.63 11.48
N GLN A 411 3.88 35.34 11.11
CA GLN A 411 3.15 35.98 10.00
C GLN A 411 2.04 36.89 10.53
N LYS A 412 1.53 37.78 9.67
CA LYS A 412 0.38 38.62 10.04
C LYS A 412 -0.89 37.79 10.20
N VAL A 413 -1.59 38.06 11.29
CA VAL A 413 -2.87 37.44 11.65
C VAL A 413 -3.85 38.52 12.10
N THR A 414 -5.15 38.26 11.96
CA THR A 414 -6.22 39.15 12.45
C THR A 414 -6.85 38.51 13.69
N SER A 415 -6.90 39.24 14.81
CA SER A 415 -7.67 38.81 15.99
C SER A 415 -9.17 38.86 15.69
N LEU A 416 -9.87 37.81 16.11
CA LEU A 416 -11.33 37.69 16.08
C LEU A 416 -11.94 37.96 17.47
N GLY A 417 -11.10 38.20 18.48
CA GLY A 417 -11.48 38.41 19.87
C GLY A 417 -11.28 37.18 20.75
N SER A 418 -11.75 37.33 21.99
CA SER A 418 -11.59 36.34 23.05
C SER A 418 -12.89 35.61 23.34
N PHE A 419 -12.83 34.27 23.40
CA PHE A 419 -14.00 33.41 23.52
C PHE A 419 -13.86 32.40 24.68
N PRO A 420 -14.95 32.09 25.41
CA PRO A 420 -14.89 31.08 26.45
C PRO A 420 -14.67 29.69 25.86
N ALA A 421 -13.71 28.94 26.39
CA ALA A 421 -13.44 27.55 26.00
C ALA A 421 -13.84 26.60 27.14
N LYS A 422 -14.71 25.63 26.85
CA LYS A 422 -15.18 24.67 27.87
C LYS A 422 -14.02 23.90 28.50
N GLY A 423 -13.90 24.00 29.83
CA GLY A 423 -12.85 23.35 30.61
C GLY A 423 -11.60 24.21 30.83
N PHE A 424 -11.58 25.44 30.32
CA PHE A 424 -10.54 26.44 30.55
C PHE A 424 -11.11 27.60 31.36
N VAL A 425 -10.31 28.12 32.30
CA VAL A 425 -10.73 29.22 33.19
C VAL A 425 -10.72 30.54 32.43
N ASP A 426 -9.66 30.78 31.68
CA ASP A 426 -9.47 32.01 30.93
C ASP A 426 -10.05 31.89 29.51
N PRO A 427 -10.71 32.95 29.01
CA PRO A 427 -11.06 33.06 27.60
C PRO A 427 -9.83 32.91 26.69
N VAL A 428 -10.05 32.34 25.51
CA VAL A 428 -9.00 32.05 24.52
C VAL A 428 -9.12 33.07 23.40
N GLU A 429 -8.02 33.78 23.14
CA GLU A 429 -7.91 34.67 21.99
C GLU A 429 -7.78 33.85 20.70
N ILE A 430 -8.63 34.15 19.72
CA ILE A 430 -8.73 33.45 18.46
C ILE A 430 -8.32 34.38 17.32
N TYR A 431 -7.60 33.82 16.36
CA TYR A 431 -7.10 34.55 15.19
C TYR A 431 -7.53 33.85 13.90
N ARG A 432 -7.46 34.58 12.80
CA ARG A 432 -7.43 34.04 11.45
C ARG A 432 -6.16 34.49 10.73
N PRO A 433 -5.60 33.68 9.81
CA PRO A 433 -4.48 34.12 8.98
C PRO A 433 -4.95 35.20 7.98
N GLU A 434 -4.01 36.01 7.46
CA GLU A 434 -4.30 36.82 6.27
C GLU A 434 -4.64 35.90 5.09
N LEU A 435 -5.78 36.17 4.45
CA LEU A 435 -6.21 35.48 3.24
C LEU A 435 -5.47 36.11 2.06
N THR A 436 -4.47 35.43 1.50
CA THR A 436 -3.68 35.94 0.37
C THR A 436 -4.38 35.74 -0.98
N ASP A 437 -5.48 34.98 -1.01
CA ASP A 437 -6.27 34.73 -2.21
C ASP A 437 -7.70 35.27 -2.06
N ALA A 438 -8.12 36.13 -3.01
CA ALA A 438 -9.47 36.69 -3.09
C ALA A 438 -10.57 35.60 -3.27
N THR A 439 -10.19 34.39 -3.67
CA THR A 439 -11.05 33.20 -3.75
C THR A 439 -11.37 32.59 -2.39
N LEU A 440 -10.52 32.77 -1.37
CA LEU A 440 -10.78 32.28 -0.01
C LEU A 440 -11.75 33.18 0.78
N GLU A 441 -11.93 34.43 0.36
CA GLU A 441 -12.73 35.39 1.12
C GLU A 441 -14.24 35.32 0.77
N ASN A 442 -14.57 35.00 -0.49
CA ASN A 442 -15.95 34.99 -0.99
C ASN A 442 -16.63 33.61 -0.98
N VAL A 443 -15.88 32.51 -0.87
CA VAL A 443 -16.45 31.14 -0.98
C VAL A 443 -16.80 30.52 0.38
N TYR A 444 -16.16 30.95 1.47
CA TYR A 444 -16.19 30.20 2.73
C TYR A 444 -17.13 30.79 3.79
N ARG A 445 -17.48 32.07 3.69
CA ARG A 445 -18.49 32.68 4.55
C ARG A 445 -19.88 32.30 4.07
N SER A 446 -20.73 31.89 4.99
CA SER A 446 -22.13 31.65 4.67
C SER A 446 -22.70 32.95 4.08
N PRO A 447 -23.45 32.92 2.96
CA PRO A 447 -24.19 34.11 2.55
C PRO A 447 -25.17 34.40 3.69
N LYS A 448 -24.83 35.37 4.56
CA LYS A 448 -25.75 35.83 5.59
C LYS A 448 -27.01 36.23 4.84
N ALA A 449 -28.11 35.55 5.13
CA ALA A 449 -29.40 35.95 4.63
C ALA A 449 -29.65 37.39 5.11
N THR A 450 -29.48 38.36 4.23
CA THR A 450 -29.98 39.72 4.41
C THR A 450 -31.50 39.64 4.41
N PHE A 451 -32.07 39.31 5.57
CA PHE A 451 -33.50 39.46 5.83
C PHE A 451 -33.74 40.80 6.51
N PHE A 452 -34.41 41.68 5.76
CA PHE A 452 -35.04 42.96 6.11
C PHE A 452 -34.14 44.15 6.49
N ASP A 453 -33.88 44.97 5.48
CA ASP A 453 -34.25 46.40 5.55
C ASP A 453 -35.18 46.70 4.36
N ILE A 454 -36.48 46.76 4.64
CA ILE A 454 -37.47 47.35 3.73
C ILE A 454 -38.39 48.21 4.62
N GLY A 455 -38.29 49.53 4.50
CA GLY A 455 -39.24 50.50 5.04
C GLY A 455 -38.64 51.46 6.06
#